data_AF-A0A8S3IGM6-F1
#
_entry.id   AF-A0A8S3IGM6-F1
#
_cell.length_a   1.000
_cell.length_b   1.000
_cell.length_c   1.000
_cell.angle_alpha   90.00
_cell.angle_beta   90.00
_cell.angle_gamma   90.00
#
_symmetry.space_group_name_H-M   'P 1'
#
loop_
_entity.id
_entity.type
_entity.pdbx_description
1 polymer ?
#
loop_
_entity_poly.entity_id
_entity_poly.type
_entity_poly.pdbx_seq_one_letter_code
_entity_poly.pdbx_strand_id
1 'polypeptide(L)'
;SSIVNTTDDSSPRSTKTYDALRPHYYTSFQNYCCGPKSNPTTSSQIKDVLPIPEKFKIEAKDLLTRINCFLIENLHEVTKYTSVLPNTFVEKTDHVDNQRYLIDRAMFRMMNGAQIINWSSSLPMLYPIRTSGNGNCLLHAVLIAMLGIHDLNLYLRDRLVQFMDENKEILKNHWRIERLKSDEKYGINSEDSKLDEEWNELCNLVRYENTEDGQTATQLQYLEAVHIFSISNMLCRPIIVLSEDWIRNKIGEAISVNDLYGIYLPTLSP
;
A
#
# COMPACT_ATOMS: atom_id res chain seq x y z
N SER A 1 30.81 -57.82 -47.34
CA SER A 1 32.25 -57.65 -47.08
C SER A 1 32.44 -57.33 -45.61
N SER A 2 33.12 -58.23 -44.94
CA SER A 2 33.66 -58.13 -43.57
C SER A 2 34.55 -56.90 -43.37
N ILE A 3 34.51 -56.30 -42.17
CA ILE A 3 35.62 -56.21 -41.20
C ILE A 3 35.14 -55.47 -39.92
N VAL A 4 35.70 -55.91 -38.81
CA VAL A 4 35.41 -55.65 -37.40
C VAL A 4 36.47 -54.71 -36.80
N ASN A 5 36.06 -53.83 -35.88
CA ASN A 5 36.80 -53.19 -34.76
C ASN A 5 37.99 -52.25 -35.10
N THR A 6 38.35 -51.20 -34.35
CA THR A 6 38.14 -50.74 -32.95
C THR A 6 38.70 -49.31 -32.85
N THR A 7 38.19 -48.47 -31.94
CA THR A 7 38.88 -47.91 -30.75
C THR A 7 38.23 -46.60 -30.28
N ASP A 8 38.06 -46.53 -28.95
CA ASP A 8 37.70 -45.37 -28.13
C ASP A 8 38.45 -44.08 -28.48
N ASP A 9 37.77 -42.93 -28.41
CA ASP A 9 38.30 -41.84 -27.57
C ASP A 9 37.19 -40.94 -27.01
N SER A 10 37.47 -40.53 -25.80
CA SER A 10 36.67 -39.81 -24.82
C SER A 10 36.59 -38.30 -25.06
N SER A 11 35.39 -37.71 -25.02
CA SER A 11 35.14 -36.33 -24.53
C SER A 11 33.67 -35.92 -24.70
N PRO A 12 32.91 -35.61 -23.64
CA PRO A 12 31.58 -35.02 -23.77
C PRO A 12 31.68 -33.52 -24.04
N ARG A 13 31.01 -33.08 -25.12
CA ARG A 13 30.75 -31.67 -25.46
C ARG A 13 30.11 -30.94 -24.27
N SER A 14 30.83 -29.94 -23.77
CA SER A 14 30.31 -28.89 -22.90
C SER A 14 29.21 -28.11 -23.62
N THR A 15 27.96 -28.30 -23.18
CA THR A 15 26.86 -27.37 -23.41
C THR A 15 27.09 -26.14 -22.53
N LYS A 16 27.42 -25.00 -23.17
CA LYS A 16 27.44 -23.69 -22.51
C LYS A 16 25.99 -23.28 -22.19
N THR A 17 25.60 -23.49 -20.94
CA THR A 17 24.47 -22.79 -20.31
C THR A 17 24.84 -21.33 -20.16
N TYR A 18 24.04 -20.44 -20.74
CA TYR A 18 24.08 -19.01 -20.45
C TYR A 18 23.48 -18.80 -19.05
N ASP A 19 24.35 -18.84 -18.04
CA ASP A 19 23.98 -18.45 -16.69
C ASP A 19 23.70 -16.95 -16.63
N ALA A 20 22.56 -16.67 -16.00
CA ALA A 20 22.01 -15.35 -15.81
C ALA A 20 22.96 -14.43 -15.05
N LEU A 21 23.23 -13.25 -15.62
CA LEU A 21 23.60 -12.05 -14.89
C LEU A 21 22.44 -11.66 -13.97
N ARG A 22 22.38 -12.28 -12.79
CA ARG A 22 21.57 -11.79 -11.67
C ARG A 22 22.42 -10.80 -10.89
N PRO A 23 21.95 -9.56 -10.68
CA PRO A 23 22.63 -8.61 -9.79
C PRO A 23 22.76 -9.21 -8.38
N HIS A 24 23.98 -9.23 -7.87
CA HIS A 24 24.43 -9.82 -6.60
C HIS A 24 23.82 -9.22 -5.32
N TYR A 25 22.67 -8.55 -5.38
CA TYR A 25 22.09 -7.83 -4.24
C TYR A 25 21.18 -8.69 -3.34
N TYR A 26 20.70 -9.85 -3.81
CA TYR A 26 19.74 -10.65 -3.05
C TYR A 26 20.37 -11.56 -1.97
N THR A 27 21.63 -11.95 -2.14
CA THR A 27 22.34 -12.80 -1.16
C THR A 27 22.89 -12.01 0.04
N SER A 28 22.99 -10.69 -0.06
CA SER A 28 23.59 -9.84 0.98
C SER A 28 22.64 -9.62 2.18
N PHE A 29 21.33 -9.64 1.96
CA PHE A 29 20.34 -9.37 3.02
C PHE A 29 20.05 -10.60 3.90
N GLN A 30 20.08 -11.81 3.33
CA GLN A 30 19.87 -13.05 4.13
C GLN A 30 21.00 -13.31 5.12
N ASN A 31 22.22 -12.85 4.82
CA ASN A 31 23.36 -12.98 5.73
C ASN A 31 23.32 -12.00 6.92
N TYR A 32 22.46 -10.97 6.89
CA TYR A 32 22.30 -10.02 8.00
C TYR A 32 21.21 -10.42 9.00
N CYS A 33 20.21 -11.19 8.59
CA CYS A 33 19.10 -11.61 9.46
C CYS A 33 19.23 -13.05 10.00
N CYS A 34 20.12 -13.85 9.43
CA CYS A 34 20.46 -15.16 9.97
C CYS A 34 21.88 -15.08 10.54
N GLY A 35 21.99 -14.89 11.86
CA GLY A 35 23.24 -15.18 12.56
C GLY A 35 23.75 -16.59 12.20
N PRO A 36 25.06 -16.85 12.29
CA PRO A 36 25.65 -18.11 11.85
C PRO A 36 24.92 -19.28 12.51
N LYS A 37 24.43 -20.23 11.69
CA LYS A 37 23.89 -21.50 12.18
C LYS A 37 25.02 -22.22 12.93
N SER A 38 24.94 -22.25 14.26
CA SER A 38 25.89 -23.00 15.07
C SER A 38 25.62 -24.49 14.92
N ASN A 39 26.59 -25.22 14.36
CA ASN A 39 26.72 -26.65 14.60
C ASN A 39 27.06 -26.85 16.09
N PRO A 40 26.41 -27.78 16.81
CA PRO A 40 26.68 -27.97 18.22
C PRO A 40 27.91 -28.86 18.38
N THR A 41 29.11 -28.31 18.22
CA THR A 41 30.31 -28.95 18.78
C THR A 41 31.47 -27.99 18.94
N THR A 42 32.10 -28.07 20.11
CA THR A 42 33.35 -27.42 20.55
C THR A 42 33.30 -25.93 20.88
N SER A 43 33.14 -25.66 22.18
CA SER A 43 33.43 -24.40 22.85
C SER A 43 34.92 -24.04 22.72
N SER A 44 35.24 -23.04 21.91
CA SER A 44 36.39 -22.17 22.13
C SER A 44 35.89 -20.72 22.03
N GLN A 45 36.11 -19.98 23.11
CA GLN A 45 35.53 -18.67 23.36
C GLN A 45 36.15 -17.63 22.43
N ILE A 46 35.39 -17.14 21.44
CA ILE A 46 35.63 -15.81 20.86
C ILE A 46 34.99 -14.83 21.83
N LYS A 47 35.82 -14.18 22.67
CA LYS A 47 35.38 -13.36 23.81
C LYS A 47 35.72 -11.87 23.67
N ASP A 48 35.86 -11.37 22.44
CA ASP A 48 36.19 -9.96 22.17
C ASP A 48 35.11 -9.20 21.40
N VAL A 49 33.83 -9.56 21.58
CA VAL A 49 32.72 -8.72 21.12
C VAL A 49 32.09 -8.07 22.33
N LEU A 50 32.42 -6.80 22.57
CA LEU A 50 31.69 -5.97 23.52
C LEU A 50 30.22 -5.94 23.05
N PRO A 51 29.25 -6.28 23.91
CA PRO A 51 27.84 -6.21 23.54
C PRO A 51 27.50 -4.77 23.16
N ILE A 52 26.81 -4.59 22.04
CA ILE A 52 26.32 -3.26 21.62
C ILE A 52 25.44 -2.73 22.77
N PRO A 53 25.78 -1.60 23.40
CA PRO A 53 24.96 -1.02 24.46
C PRO A 53 23.53 -0.80 23.96
N GLU A 54 22.53 -1.04 24.81
CA GLU A 54 21.11 -1.02 24.40
C GLU A 54 20.70 0.27 23.69
N LYS A 55 21.24 1.42 24.13
CA LYS A 55 21.04 2.74 23.51
C LYS A 55 21.50 2.86 22.05
N PHE A 56 22.32 1.93 21.57
CA PHE A 56 22.81 1.88 20.20
C PHE A 56 22.19 0.74 19.39
N LYS A 57 21.36 -0.11 20.02
CA LYS A 57 20.55 -1.08 19.30
C LYS A 57 19.36 -0.34 18.71
N ILE A 58 19.24 -0.42 17.39
CA ILE A 58 18.09 0.11 16.65
C ILE A 58 17.20 -1.09 16.39
N GLU A 59 15.97 -1.08 16.90
CA GLU A 59 15.02 -2.13 16.56
C GLU A 59 14.52 -1.94 15.12
N ALA A 60 14.09 -3.03 14.47
CA ALA A 60 13.53 -2.95 13.11
C ALA A 60 12.33 -1.99 13.04
N LYS A 61 11.54 -1.88 14.11
CA LYS A 61 10.43 -0.92 14.23
C LYS A 61 10.90 0.53 14.21
N ASP A 62 12.06 0.82 14.82
CA ASP A 62 12.61 2.17 14.89
C ASP A 62 13.16 2.59 13.52
N LEU A 63 13.77 1.65 12.81
CA LEU A 63 14.22 1.88 11.43
C LEU A 63 13.04 2.14 10.50
N LEU A 64 11.97 1.32 10.59
CA LEU A 64 10.76 1.51 9.79
C LEU A 64 10.11 2.86 10.09
N THR A 65 10.05 3.23 11.36
CA THR A 65 9.53 4.54 11.79
C THR A 65 10.34 5.69 11.19
N ARG A 66 11.67 5.63 11.25
CA ARG A 66 12.55 6.66 10.65
C ARG A 66 12.43 6.73 9.13
N ILE A 67 12.32 5.59 8.46
CA ILE A 67 12.09 5.53 7.01
C ILE A 67 10.75 6.19 6.69
N ASN A 68 9.69 5.85 7.43
CA ASN A 68 8.37 6.45 7.24
C ASN A 68 8.41 7.97 7.45
N CYS A 69 9.06 8.47 8.51
CA CYS A 69 9.26 9.91 8.72
C CYS A 69 9.93 10.54 7.49
N PHE A 70 11.08 10.00 7.08
CA PHE A 70 11.88 10.54 6.00
C PHE A 70 11.10 10.59 4.67
N LEU A 71 10.35 9.53 4.37
CA LEU A 71 9.54 9.46 3.16
C LEU A 71 8.44 10.53 3.15
N ILE A 72 7.82 10.78 4.31
CA ILE A 72 6.75 11.78 4.45
C ILE A 72 7.30 13.21 4.47
N GLU A 73 8.51 13.43 4.99
CA GLU A 73 9.22 14.71 4.86
C GLU A 73 9.60 15.01 3.39
N ASN A 74 9.85 13.97 2.60
CA ASN A 74 10.22 14.07 1.19
C ASN A 74 9.08 13.66 0.25
N LEU A 75 7.83 13.99 0.63
CA LEU A 75 6.64 13.53 -0.08
C LEU A 75 6.68 13.85 -1.58
N HIS A 76 7.20 15.03 -1.96
CA HIS A 76 7.36 15.47 -3.34
C HIS A 76 8.24 14.55 -4.22
N GLU A 77 9.21 13.85 -3.65
CA GLU A 77 9.99 12.84 -4.37
C GLU A 77 9.29 11.50 -4.35
N VAL A 78 8.67 11.16 -3.23
CA VAL A 78 7.98 9.89 -3.02
C VAL A 78 6.80 9.71 -3.96
N THR A 79 6.09 10.78 -4.31
CA THR A 79 4.91 10.73 -5.18
C THR A 79 5.20 10.22 -6.59
N LYS A 80 6.47 10.23 -7.01
CA LYS A 80 6.92 9.76 -8.34
C LYS A 80 7.04 8.24 -8.43
N TYR A 81 7.10 7.52 -7.30
CA TYR A 81 7.29 6.07 -7.29
C TYR A 81 5.97 5.32 -7.36
N THR A 82 5.99 4.14 -7.98
CA THR A 82 4.84 3.22 -8.02
C THR A 82 5.34 1.83 -7.65
N SER A 83 4.69 1.21 -6.68
CA SER A 83 4.97 -0.18 -6.34
C SER A 83 4.31 -1.10 -7.37
N VAL A 84 5.01 -2.17 -7.72
CA VAL A 84 4.50 -3.22 -8.60
C VAL A 84 4.83 -4.56 -7.98
N LEU A 85 3.90 -5.51 -8.09
CA LEU A 85 4.18 -6.88 -7.66
C LEU A 85 5.27 -7.48 -8.57
N PRO A 86 6.30 -8.15 -8.02
CA PRO A 86 7.28 -8.84 -8.84
C PRO A 86 6.63 -9.92 -9.69
N ASN A 87 7.02 -10.07 -10.96
CA ASN A 87 6.46 -11.10 -11.87
C ASN A 87 6.54 -12.52 -11.28
N THR A 88 7.61 -12.81 -10.53
CA THR A 88 7.78 -14.10 -9.84
C THR A 88 6.69 -14.41 -8.82
N PHE A 89 6.01 -13.39 -8.29
CA PHE A 89 4.88 -13.53 -7.38
C PHE A 89 3.62 -14.00 -8.10
N VAL A 90 3.47 -13.65 -9.38
CA VAL A 90 2.32 -13.99 -10.21
C VAL A 90 2.52 -15.33 -10.94
N GLU A 91 3.74 -15.58 -11.43
CA GLU A 91 4.05 -16.73 -12.30
C GLU A 91 4.27 -18.05 -11.55
N LYS A 92 4.71 -18.02 -10.28
CA LYS A 92 5.03 -19.25 -9.52
C LYS A 92 3.85 -19.73 -8.69
N THR A 93 3.13 -20.71 -9.23
CA THR A 93 2.01 -21.41 -8.58
C THR A 93 2.42 -22.20 -7.33
N ASP A 94 3.70 -22.50 -7.12
CA ASP A 94 4.13 -23.30 -5.96
C ASP A 94 4.12 -22.52 -4.62
N HIS A 95 3.84 -21.22 -4.68
CA HIS A 95 3.68 -20.36 -3.50
C HIS A 95 2.26 -19.75 -3.42
N VAL A 96 1.21 -20.53 -3.75
CA VAL A 96 -0.21 -20.13 -3.52
C VAL A 96 -0.42 -19.58 -2.10
N ASP A 97 0.36 -20.10 -1.16
CA ASP A 97 0.35 -19.71 0.24
C ASP A 97 0.87 -18.30 0.52
N ASN A 98 1.70 -17.69 -0.33
CA ASN A 98 2.18 -16.32 -0.12
C ASN A 98 1.18 -15.29 -0.66
N GLN A 99 0.52 -15.61 -1.78
CA GLN A 99 -0.55 -14.79 -2.36
C GLN A 99 -1.71 -14.59 -1.38
N ARG A 100 -2.03 -15.59 -0.55
CA ARG A 100 -3.14 -15.51 0.41
C ARG A 100 -2.93 -14.49 1.53
N TYR A 101 -1.69 -14.11 1.82
CA TYR A 101 -1.36 -13.15 2.89
C TYR A 101 -1.33 -11.72 2.36
N LEU A 102 -0.95 -11.53 1.09
CA LEU A 102 -0.80 -10.20 0.49
C LEU A 102 -2.05 -9.73 -0.26
N ILE A 103 -2.74 -10.62 -0.99
CA ILE A 103 -3.90 -10.26 -1.81
C ILE A 103 -5.18 -10.44 -1.01
N ASP A 104 -6.06 -9.44 -1.05
CA ASP A 104 -7.44 -9.62 -0.59
C ASP A 104 -8.22 -10.44 -1.62
N ARG A 105 -8.25 -11.76 -1.41
CA ARG A 105 -8.93 -12.70 -2.31
C ARG A 105 -10.44 -12.51 -2.37
N ALA A 106 -11.06 -12.01 -1.30
CA ALA A 106 -12.50 -11.78 -1.29
C ALA A 106 -12.83 -10.58 -2.18
N MET A 107 -12.12 -9.46 -1.98
CA MET A 107 -12.24 -8.27 -2.79
C MET A 107 -11.87 -8.53 -4.26
N PHE A 108 -10.79 -9.29 -4.51
CA PHE A 108 -10.40 -9.67 -5.86
C PHE A 108 -11.49 -10.46 -6.57
N ARG A 109 -12.05 -11.51 -5.94
CA ARG A 109 -13.13 -12.31 -6.55
C ARG A 109 -14.37 -11.47 -6.83
N MET A 110 -14.75 -10.60 -5.90
CA MET A 110 -15.90 -9.71 -6.05
C MET A 110 -15.70 -8.75 -7.22
N MET A 111 -14.63 -7.96 -7.23
CA MET A 111 -14.39 -6.94 -8.26
C MET A 111 -14.08 -7.53 -9.64
N ASN A 112 -13.35 -8.66 -9.69
CA ASN A 112 -13.06 -9.36 -10.94
C ASN A 112 -14.33 -10.04 -11.50
N GLY A 113 -15.14 -10.64 -10.62
CA GLY A 113 -16.43 -11.24 -10.99
C GLY A 113 -17.41 -10.19 -11.53
N ALA A 114 -17.44 -9.01 -10.91
CA ALA A 114 -18.25 -7.86 -11.35
C ALA A 114 -17.66 -7.10 -12.55
N GLN A 115 -16.52 -7.54 -13.12
CA GLN A 115 -15.85 -6.88 -14.26
C GLN A 115 -15.46 -5.41 -14.00
N ILE A 116 -15.22 -5.05 -12.74
CA ILE A 116 -14.71 -3.72 -12.34
C ILE A 116 -13.20 -3.63 -12.57
N ILE A 117 -12.49 -4.71 -12.24
CA ILE A 117 -11.07 -4.89 -12.57
C ILE A 117 -10.91 -6.04 -13.54
N ASN A 118 -9.81 -6.01 -14.30
CA ASN A 118 -9.38 -7.12 -15.17
C ASN A 118 -10.42 -7.55 -16.22
N TRP A 119 -11.32 -6.67 -16.61
CA TRP A 119 -12.35 -6.93 -17.62
C TRP A 119 -11.77 -7.00 -19.04
N SER A 120 -10.60 -6.39 -19.28
CA SER A 120 -9.90 -6.45 -20.56
C SER A 120 -8.62 -7.29 -20.46
N SER A 121 -8.50 -8.29 -21.33
CA SER A 121 -7.29 -9.11 -21.46
C SER A 121 -6.11 -8.36 -22.08
N SER A 122 -6.33 -7.16 -22.62
CA SER A 122 -5.25 -6.33 -23.20
C SER A 122 -4.56 -5.44 -22.17
N LEU A 123 -5.07 -5.39 -20.94
CA LEU A 123 -4.54 -4.56 -19.85
C LEU A 123 -3.78 -5.42 -18.82
N PRO A 124 -2.79 -4.83 -18.11
CA PRO A 124 -2.15 -5.50 -16.98
C PRO A 124 -3.16 -5.88 -15.90
N MET A 125 -2.95 -7.05 -15.27
CA MET A 125 -3.81 -7.52 -14.19
C MET A 125 -3.59 -6.70 -12.91
N LEU A 126 -4.68 -6.27 -12.31
CA LEU A 126 -4.72 -5.57 -11.03
C LEU A 126 -5.04 -6.55 -9.90
N TYR A 127 -4.36 -6.36 -8.76
CA TYR A 127 -4.54 -7.14 -7.55
C TYR A 127 -4.81 -6.22 -6.36
N PRO A 128 -5.95 -6.37 -5.64
CA PRO A 128 -6.19 -5.63 -4.42
C PRO A 128 -5.28 -6.17 -3.32
N ILE A 129 -4.36 -5.33 -2.85
CA ILE A 129 -3.48 -5.66 -1.74
C ILE A 129 -4.25 -5.49 -0.43
N ARG A 130 -4.09 -6.45 0.48
CA ARG A 130 -4.76 -6.45 1.77
C ARG A 130 -4.25 -5.30 2.62
N THR A 131 -5.19 -4.52 3.16
CA THR A 131 -4.93 -3.49 4.17
C THR A 131 -5.48 -3.91 5.53
N SER A 132 -5.00 -3.29 6.61
CA SER A 132 -5.64 -3.38 7.92
C SER A 132 -7.00 -2.67 7.90
N GLY A 133 -8.01 -3.28 8.53
CA GLY A 133 -9.37 -2.72 8.66
C GLY A 133 -9.53 -1.79 9.87
N ASN A 134 -8.49 -1.02 10.21
CA ASN A 134 -8.44 -0.20 11.43
C ASN A 134 -8.92 1.24 11.22
N GLY A 135 -9.68 1.51 10.15
CA GLY A 135 -10.11 2.85 9.74
C GLY A 135 -9.12 3.62 8.88
N ASN A 136 -7.81 3.29 8.91
CA ASN A 136 -6.79 3.99 8.11
C ASN A 136 -6.55 3.37 6.72
N CYS A 137 -7.45 2.49 6.25
CA CYS A 137 -7.21 1.66 5.07
C CYS A 137 -6.95 2.47 3.78
N LEU A 138 -7.52 3.67 3.65
CA LEU A 138 -7.27 4.57 2.52
C LEU A 138 -5.79 4.97 2.43
N LEU A 139 -5.21 5.44 3.53
CA LEU A 139 -3.81 5.88 3.57
C LEU A 139 -2.83 4.71 3.45
N HIS A 140 -3.20 3.56 4.02
CA HIS A 140 -2.52 2.30 3.76
C HIS A 140 -2.48 1.98 2.27
N ALA A 141 -3.63 2.00 1.58
CA ALA A 141 -3.70 1.70 0.15
C ALA A 141 -2.85 2.67 -0.69
N VAL A 142 -2.88 3.96 -0.35
CA VAL A 142 -2.07 5.01 -1.01
C VAL A 142 -0.57 4.75 -0.85
N LEU A 143 -0.08 4.51 0.38
CA LEU A 143 1.34 4.19 0.58
C LEU A 143 1.75 2.84 0.00
N ILE A 144 0.87 1.84 0.03
CA ILE A 144 1.14 0.56 -0.63
C ILE A 144 1.29 0.78 -2.13
N ALA A 145 0.41 1.56 -2.77
CA ALA A 145 0.48 1.82 -4.21
C ALA A 145 1.73 2.60 -4.64
N MET A 146 2.24 3.51 -3.80
CA MET A 146 3.45 4.27 -4.12
C MET A 146 4.74 3.53 -3.75
N LEU A 147 4.76 2.88 -2.59
CA LEU A 147 5.99 2.43 -1.92
C LEU A 147 5.93 0.99 -1.38
N GLY A 148 4.75 0.36 -1.34
CA GLY A 148 4.59 -1.00 -0.82
C GLY A 148 4.58 -1.09 0.71
N ILE A 149 4.36 0.02 1.41
CA ILE A 149 4.36 0.09 2.89
C ILE A 149 3.01 0.55 3.45
N HIS A 150 2.77 0.22 4.72
CA HIS A 150 1.58 0.61 5.48
C HIS A 150 1.81 1.93 6.24
N ASP A 151 0.78 2.76 6.41
CA ASP A 151 0.83 3.98 7.24
C ASP A 151 0.62 3.63 8.73
N LEU A 152 1.55 2.85 9.28
CA LEU A 152 1.45 2.34 10.66
C LEU A 152 1.68 3.41 11.71
N ASN A 153 2.52 4.41 11.40
CA ASN A 153 2.86 5.51 12.30
C ASN A 153 1.98 6.75 12.08
N LEU A 154 0.98 6.67 11.20
CA LEU A 154 0.04 7.75 10.87
C LEU A 154 0.67 9.03 10.31
N TYR A 155 1.91 9.00 9.86
CA TYR A 155 2.56 10.18 9.31
C TYR A 155 1.88 10.70 8.04
N LEU A 156 1.35 9.82 7.18
CA LEU A 156 0.57 10.30 6.03
C LEU A 156 -0.76 10.90 6.49
N ARG A 157 -1.36 10.37 7.56
CA ARG A 157 -2.59 10.91 8.15
C ARG A 157 -2.37 12.28 8.76
N ASP A 158 -1.30 12.45 9.51
CA ASP A 158 -0.91 13.75 10.09
C ASP A 158 -0.66 14.79 8.99
N ARG A 159 0.00 14.40 7.90
CA ARG A 159 0.15 15.28 6.72
C ARG A 159 -1.18 15.63 6.07
N LEU A 160 -2.11 14.69 6.00
CA LEU A 160 -3.45 14.97 5.48
C LEU A 160 -4.19 15.97 6.37
N VAL A 161 -4.10 15.85 7.70
CA VAL A 161 -4.65 16.85 8.65
C VAL A 161 -4.06 18.22 8.35
N GLN A 162 -2.73 18.33 8.28
CA GLN A 162 -2.03 19.58 8.01
C GLN A 162 -2.46 20.19 6.67
N PHE A 163 -2.50 19.37 5.61
CA PHE A 163 -2.88 19.82 4.28
C PHE A 163 -4.32 20.34 4.24
N MET A 164 -5.25 19.65 4.90
CA MET A 164 -6.65 20.10 4.98
C MET A 164 -6.80 21.40 5.77
N ASP A 165 -6.04 21.58 6.84
CA ASP A 165 -6.03 22.83 7.62
C ASP A 165 -5.48 24.01 6.80
N GLU A 166 -4.37 23.80 6.07
CA GLU A 166 -3.74 24.82 5.23
C GLU A 166 -4.61 25.23 4.03
N ASN A 167 -5.42 24.30 3.50
CA ASN A 167 -6.24 24.50 2.30
C ASN A 167 -7.74 24.53 2.58
N LYS A 168 -8.13 24.77 3.84
CA LYS A 168 -9.52 24.63 4.33
C LYS A 168 -10.55 25.32 3.45
N GLU A 169 -10.36 26.60 3.15
CA GLU A 169 -11.35 27.40 2.42
C GLU A 169 -11.58 26.88 1.00
N ILE A 170 -10.50 26.53 0.29
CA ILE A 170 -10.60 26.06 -1.09
C ILE A 170 -11.20 24.65 -1.13
N LEU A 171 -10.74 23.76 -0.25
CA LEU A 171 -11.28 22.40 -0.14
C LEU A 171 -12.76 22.41 0.23
N LYS A 172 -13.17 23.24 1.20
CA LYS A 172 -14.56 23.41 1.61
C LYS A 172 -15.43 23.90 0.47
N ASN A 173 -14.95 24.85 -0.33
CA ASN A 173 -15.68 25.34 -1.50
C ASN A 173 -15.88 24.24 -2.56
N HIS A 174 -14.83 23.48 -2.87
CA HIS A 174 -14.93 22.35 -3.81
C HIS A 174 -15.89 21.26 -3.31
N TRP A 175 -15.77 20.88 -2.04
CA TRP A 175 -16.67 19.93 -1.41
C TRP A 175 -18.12 20.42 -1.43
N ARG A 176 -18.37 21.69 -1.06
CA ARG A 176 -19.71 22.26 -1.03
C ARG A 176 -20.38 22.24 -2.41
N ILE A 177 -19.63 22.56 -3.47
CA ILE A 177 -20.14 22.48 -4.84
C ILE A 177 -20.58 21.05 -5.17
N GLU A 178 -19.76 20.04 -4.85
CA GLU A 178 -20.08 18.64 -5.13
C GLU A 178 -21.26 18.14 -4.27
N ARG A 179 -21.26 18.48 -2.98
CA ARG A 179 -22.32 18.13 -2.01
C ARG A 179 -23.68 18.69 -2.42
N LEU A 180 -23.73 19.92 -2.94
CA LEU A 180 -24.96 20.56 -3.41
C LEU A 180 -25.51 19.96 -4.71
N LYS A 181 -24.68 19.36 -5.58
CA LYS A 181 -25.19 18.60 -6.74
C LYS A 181 -26.02 17.39 -6.31
N SER A 182 -25.62 16.74 -5.23
CA SER A 182 -26.41 15.65 -4.63
C SER A 182 -27.73 16.15 -4.09
N ASP A 183 -27.77 17.32 -3.44
CA ASP A 183 -29.01 17.92 -2.94
C ASP A 183 -29.96 18.30 -4.07
N GLU A 184 -29.44 18.91 -5.15
CA GLU A 184 -30.21 19.26 -6.34
C GLU A 184 -30.90 18.01 -6.94
N LYS A 185 -30.17 16.89 -7.00
CA LYS A 185 -30.70 15.60 -7.48
C LYS A 185 -31.89 15.10 -6.66
N TYR A 186 -31.96 15.42 -5.36
CA TYR A 186 -33.02 15.00 -4.46
C TYR A 186 -34.01 16.12 -4.09
N GLY A 187 -33.86 17.32 -4.67
CA GLY A 187 -34.72 18.48 -4.38
C GLY A 187 -34.60 18.99 -2.93
N ILE A 188 -33.43 18.83 -2.31
CA ILE A 188 -33.15 19.27 -0.94
C ILE A 188 -32.55 20.67 -0.98
N ASN A 189 -32.98 21.54 -0.07
CA ASN A 189 -32.38 22.86 0.15
C ASN A 189 -31.63 22.85 1.48
N SER A 190 -30.31 22.64 1.43
CA SER A 190 -29.45 22.62 2.61
C SER A 190 -29.17 24.03 3.13
N GLU A 191 -29.18 24.19 4.44
CA GLU A 191 -28.85 25.44 5.13
C GLU A 191 -27.33 25.57 5.28
N ASP A 192 -26.79 26.78 5.12
CA ASP A 192 -25.36 27.05 5.21
C ASP A 192 -24.74 26.61 6.55
N SER A 193 -25.46 26.75 7.65
CA SER A 193 -25.00 26.30 8.97
C SER A 193 -24.81 24.78 9.04
N LYS A 194 -25.68 24.00 8.40
CA LYS A 194 -25.56 22.54 8.36
C LYS A 194 -24.39 22.10 7.49
N LEU A 195 -24.16 22.79 6.37
CA LEU A 195 -22.98 22.53 5.53
C LEU A 195 -21.68 22.84 6.27
N ASP A 196 -21.68 23.86 7.13
CA ASP A 196 -20.54 24.18 7.98
C ASP A 196 -20.31 23.12 9.07
N GLU A 197 -21.38 22.59 9.65
CA GLU A 197 -21.34 21.46 10.61
C GLU A 197 -20.81 20.19 9.93
N GLU A 198 -21.37 19.78 8.79
CA GLU A 198 -20.91 18.62 7.99
C GLU A 198 -19.42 18.77 7.64
N TRP A 199 -18.98 19.96 7.22
CA TRP A 199 -17.56 20.22 6.94
C TRP A 199 -16.67 19.99 8.18
N ASN A 200 -17.10 20.47 9.34
CA ASN A 200 -16.34 20.28 10.57
C ASN A 200 -16.28 18.80 10.97
N GLU A 201 -17.35 18.04 10.76
CA GLU A 201 -17.36 16.58 10.95
C GLU A 201 -16.34 15.90 10.04
N LEU A 202 -16.30 16.26 8.74
CA LEU A 202 -15.30 15.75 7.79
C LEU A 202 -13.87 16.05 8.26
N CYS A 203 -13.59 17.28 8.70
CA CYS A 203 -12.28 17.63 9.27
C CYS A 203 -11.94 16.83 10.54
N ASN A 204 -12.93 16.37 11.31
CA ASN A 204 -12.71 15.54 12.48
C ASN A 204 -12.45 14.07 12.12
N LEU A 205 -12.98 13.56 10.99
CA LEU A 205 -12.75 12.18 10.53
C LEU A 205 -11.27 11.86 10.33
N VAL A 206 -10.48 12.83 9.86
CA VAL A 206 -9.03 12.64 9.65
C VAL A 206 -8.23 12.73 10.95
N ARG A 207 -8.79 13.39 11.98
CA ARG A 207 -8.13 13.52 13.29
C ARG A 207 -8.26 12.23 14.09
N TYR A 208 -7.42 12.12 15.11
CA TYR A 208 -7.48 11.05 16.09
C TYR A 208 -6.94 11.53 17.42
N GLU A 209 -7.47 10.96 18.49
CA GLU A 209 -6.96 11.20 19.82
C GLU A 209 -5.87 10.17 20.11
N ASN A 210 -4.72 10.66 20.59
CA ASN A 210 -3.75 9.82 21.25
C ASN A 210 -4.32 9.52 22.64
N THR A 211 -4.46 8.24 23.00
CA THR A 211 -4.81 7.92 24.38
C THR A 211 -3.67 8.36 25.30
N GLU A 212 -3.97 8.65 26.57
CA GLU A 212 -2.99 9.11 27.56
C GLU A 212 -1.76 8.18 27.70
N ASP A 213 -1.88 6.93 27.27
CA ASP A 213 -0.82 5.91 27.22
C ASP A 213 0.08 5.97 25.96
N GLY A 214 -0.08 6.99 25.11
CA GLY A 214 0.66 7.12 23.85
C GLY A 214 0.31 6.06 22.81
N GLN A 215 -0.77 5.31 23.02
CA GLN A 215 -1.30 4.38 22.03
C GLN A 215 -2.33 5.11 21.17
N THR A 216 -2.12 5.11 19.86
CA THR A 216 -3.14 5.53 18.90
C THR A 216 -4.41 4.69 19.11
N ALA A 217 -5.58 5.34 19.08
CA ALA A 217 -6.88 4.66 19.14
C ALA A 217 -6.89 3.40 18.24
N THR A 218 -7.32 2.26 18.80
CA THR A 218 -7.31 0.97 18.11
C THR A 218 -8.22 0.93 16.88
N GLN A 219 -9.14 1.89 16.78
CA GLN A 219 -10.04 2.08 15.65
C GLN A 219 -10.09 3.55 15.25
N LEU A 220 -9.62 3.85 14.03
CA LEU A 220 -9.72 5.16 13.42
C LEU A 220 -11.05 5.30 12.67
N GLN A 221 -11.41 6.54 12.34
CA GLN A 221 -12.59 6.82 11.54
C GLN A 221 -12.28 6.62 10.05
N TYR A 222 -13.26 6.11 9.31
CA TYR A 222 -13.15 5.93 7.87
C TYR A 222 -13.19 7.29 7.17
N LEU A 223 -12.45 7.41 6.07
CA LEU A 223 -12.32 8.65 5.31
C LEU A 223 -13.23 8.62 4.07
N GLU A 224 -13.71 9.79 3.68
CA GLU A 224 -14.65 10.00 2.57
C GLU A 224 -14.02 10.61 1.30
N ALA A 225 -14.82 10.82 0.25
CA ALA A 225 -14.38 11.31 -1.07
C ALA A 225 -13.54 12.59 -1.01
N VAL A 226 -13.88 13.54 -0.14
CA VAL A 226 -13.12 14.79 0.02
C VAL A 226 -11.69 14.55 0.52
N HIS A 227 -11.48 13.50 1.31
CA HIS A 227 -10.16 13.11 1.76
C HIS A 227 -9.35 12.53 0.61
N ILE A 228 -9.97 11.73 -0.28
CA ILE A 228 -9.31 11.22 -1.50
C ILE A 228 -8.90 12.38 -2.40
N PHE A 229 -9.79 13.37 -2.59
CA PHE A 229 -9.47 14.59 -3.32
C PHE A 229 -8.33 15.37 -2.66
N SER A 230 -8.35 15.51 -1.34
CA SER A 230 -7.29 16.18 -0.57
C SER A 230 -5.96 15.46 -0.71
N ILE A 231 -5.93 14.13 -0.62
CA ILE A 231 -4.71 13.32 -0.81
C ILE A 231 -4.19 13.47 -2.24
N SER A 232 -5.06 13.42 -3.26
CA SER A 232 -4.66 13.60 -4.66
C SER A 232 -3.90 14.92 -4.85
N ASN A 233 -4.43 16.02 -4.29
CA ASN A 233 -3.80 17.34 -4.32
C ASN A 233 -2.52 17.40 -3.48
N MET A 234 -2.53 16.88 -2.25
CA MET A 234 -1.36 16.81 -1.37
C MET A 234 -0.19 16.07 -2.04
N LEU A 235 -0.50 15.01 -2.81
CA LEU A 235 0.48 14.20 -3.53
C LEU A 235 0.80 14.73 -4.92
N CYS A 236 0.07 15.74 -5.41
CA CYS A 236 0.11 16.19 -6.80
C CYS A 236 -0.01 15.02 -7.80
N ARG A 237 -0.87 14.04 -7.48
CA ARG A 237 -0.95 12.77 -8.19
C ARG A 237 -2.40 12.29 -8.30
N PRO A 238 -2.89 12.01 -9.53
CA PRO A 238 -4.23 11.45 -9.71
C PRO A 238 -4.45 10.15 -8.93
N ILE A 239 -5.63 10.04 -8.32
CA ILE A 239 -6.09 8.81 -7.67
C ILE A 239 -7.32 8.31 -8.42
N ILE A 240 -7.28 7.05 -8.85
CA ILE A 240 -8.40 6.39 -9.53
C ILE A 240 -8.97 5.35 -8.56
N VAL A 241 -10.24 5.50 -8.21
CA VAL A 241 -10.95 4.58 -7.33
C VAL A 241 -11.86 3.70 -8.17
N LEU A 242 -11.63 2.39 -8.08
CA LEU A 242 -12.41 1.37 -8.77
C LEU A 242 -13.27 0.65 -7.72
N SER A 243 -14.59 0.71 -7.87
CA SER A 243 -15.53 0.07 -6.96
C SER A 243 -16.89 -0.17 -7.63
N GLU A 244 -17.76 -0.93 -6.96
CA GLU A 244 -19.17 -1.02 -7.36
C GLU A 244 -19.89 0.31 -7.13
N ASP A 245 -20.96 0.54 -7.90
CA ASP A 245 -21.83 1.72 -7.76
C ASP A 245 -22.63 1.73 -6.45
N TRP A 246 -22.71 0.59 -5.76
CA TRP A 246 -23.53 0.40 -4.56
C TRP A 246 -22.72 -0.20 -3.42
N ILE A 247 -22.94 0.32 -2.22
CA ILE A 247 -22.49 -0.30 -0.98
C ILE A 247 -23.49 -1.39 -0.61
N ARG A 248 -22.99 -2.61 -0.35
CA ARG A 248 -23.83 -3.79 -0.04
C ARG A 248 -23.69 -4.24 1.39
N ASN A 249 -24.76 -4.78 1.97
CA ASN A 249 -24.72 -5.43 3.27
C ASN A 249 -24.05 -6.81 3.19
N LYS A 250 -23.87 -7.47 4.35
CA LYS A 250 -23.27 -8.82 4.44
C LYS A 250 -24.07 -9.91 3.69
N ILE A 251 -25.33 -9.63 3.34
CA ILE A 251 -26.24 -10.53 2.61
C ILE A 251 -26.23 -10.20 1.10
N GLY A 252 -25.57 -9.12 0.68
CA GLY A 252 -25.41 -8.70 -0.72
C GLY A 252 -26.43 -7.67 -1.20
N GLU A 253 -27.33 -7.20 -0.33
CA GLU A 253 -28.35 -6.20 -0.68
C GLU A 253 -27.73 -4.81 -0.74
N ALA A 254 -28.09 -4.02 -1.77
CA ALA A 254 -27.65 -2.64 -1.90
C ALA A 254 -28.29 -1.77 -0.80
N ILE A 255 -27.44 -1.07 -0.03
CA ILE A 255 -27.86 -0.20 1.08
C ILE A 255 -27.82 1.27 0.66
N SER A 256 -26.76 1.67 -0.04
CA SER A 256 -26.55 3.05 -0.46
C SER A 256 -25.75 3.11 -1.74
N VAL A 257 -25.83 4.25 -2.43
CA VAL A 257 -24.93 4.55 -3.55
C VAL A 257 -23.53 4.73 -2.98
N ASN A 258 -22.54 4.22 -3.70
CA ASN A 258 -21.14 4.49 -3.42
C ASN A 258 -20.72 5.77 -4.18
N ASP A 259 -20.24 6.76 -3.47
CA ASP A 259 -19.81 8.06 -3.99
C ASP A 259 -18.27 8.20 -4.05
N LEU A 260 -17.54 7.14 -3.71
CA LEU A 260 -16.08 7.13 -3.71
C LEU A 260 -15.46 6.76 -5.07
N TYR A 261 -16.23 6.22 -6.02
CA TYR A 261 -15.68 5.79 -7.30
C TYR A 261 -15.34 6.99 -8.21
N GLY A 262 -14.33 6.82 -9.05
CA GLY A 262 -14.01 7.81 -10.09
C GLY A 262 -12.56 8.26 -10.07
N ILE A 263 -12.33 9.45 -10.62
CA ILE A 263 -11.00 10.01 -10.87
C ILE A 263 -10.85 11.30 -10.07
N TYR A 264 -9.94 11.29 -9.10
CA TYR A 264 -9.59 12.42 -8.27
C TYR A 264 -8.32 13.07 -8.81
N LEU A 265 -8.46 14.23 -9.43
CA LEU A 265 -7.34 14.98 -10.02
C LEU A 265 -6.79 16.03 -9.05
N PRO A 266 -5.47 16.31 -9.07
CA PRO A 266 -4.85 17.35 -8.25
C PRO A 266 -5.11 18.74 -8.85
N THR A 267 -6.33 19.27 -8.71
CA THR A 267 -6.77 20.53 -9.34
C THR A 267 -6.69 21.78 -8.44
N LEU A 268 -6.21 21.66 -7.21
CA LEU A 268 -5.98 22.78 -6.30
C LEU A 268 -4.61 23.45 -6.53
N SER A 269 -3.71 22.74 -7.22
CA SER A 269 -2.45 23.34 -7.68
C SER A 269 -2.74 24.32 -8.83
N PRO A 270 -2.14 25.51 -8.85
CA PRO A 270 -2.25 26.46 -9.97
C PRO A 270 -1.69 25.90 -11.29
#